data_AF-A0A7Z8QUR5-F1
#
_entry.id   AF-A0A7Z8QUR5-F1
#
_cell.length_a   1.000
_cell.length_b   1.000
_cell.length_c   1.000
_cell.angle_alpha   90.00
_cell.angle_beta   90.00
_cell.angle_gamma   90.00
#
_symmetry.space_group_name_H-M   'P 1'
#
loop_
_entity.id
_entity.type
_entity.pdbx_description
1 polymer ?
#
loop_
_entity_poly.entity_id
_entity_poly.type
_entity_poly.pdbx_seq_one_letter_code
_entity_poly.pdbx_strand_id
1 'polypeptide(L)'
;LMANPPFAGDIKESRILHQYELGFKENGKAQSKVGRDILFIERNLDFLKPGGRMAIVLPQGRFNNTSDKHIREFIAQHGRILAVIGLHGNSFKPHTGTKTSVLFVQKWDDELCPKVDDYPIFFAVSEKGGKDNSGDYIYVNNGNGQYKLDKNGHLIVDHDLHNHDGELQDGIAEAFIEWAKSEKFSFWAEC
;
A
#
# COMPACT_ATOMS: atom_id res chain seq x y z
N LEU A 1 -6.76 4.77 7.99
CA LEU A 1 -7.25 3.39 7.80
C LEU A 1 -6.10 2.51 7.34
N MET A 2 -5.97 1.28 7.85
CA MET A 2 -4.98 0.32 7.34
C MET A 2 -5.68 -1.01 7.06
N ALA A 3 -5.41 -1.63 5.92
CA ALA A 3 -6.08 -2.87 5.53
C ALA A 3 -5.17 -3.81 4.74
N ASN A 4 -5.34 -5.10 4.99
CA ASN A 4 -4.83 -6.19 4.15
C ASN A 4 -6.04 -7.06 3.74
N PRO A 5 -6.82 -6.64 2.73
CA PRO A 5 -8.03 -7.34 2.32
C PRO A 5 -7.71 -8.72 1.74
N PRO A 6 -8.65 -9.68 1.79
CA PRO A 6 -8.48 -10.96 1.12
C PRO A 6 -8.33 -10.77 -0.40
N PHE A 7 -7.24 -11.26 -0.98
CA PHE A 7 -6.93 -11.07 -2.41
C PHE A 7 -7.72 -11.98 -3.35
N ALA A 8 -8.16 -13.14 -2.86
CA ALA A 8 -8.70 -14.19 -3.72
C ALA A 8 -10.24 -14.19 -3.75
N GLY A 9 -10.76 -14.43 -4.95
CA GLY A 9 -12.16 -14.68 -5.22
C GLY A 9 -12.92 -13.47 -5.74
N ASP A 10 -13.99 -13.78 -6.46
CA ASP A 10 -14.89 -12.79 -7.05
C ASP A 10 -16.19 -12.74 -6.25
N ILE A 11 -16.78 -11.56 -6.14
CA ILE A 11 -18.18 -11.35 -5.77
C ILE A 11 -19.02 -11.41 -7.03
N LYS A 12 -20.10 -12.20 -7.01
CA LYS A 12 -20.99 -12.41 -8.17
C LYS A 12 -22.43 -11.99 -7.89
N GLU A 13 -22.75 -11.75 -6.64
CA GLU A 13 -24.07 -11.39 -6.17
C GLU A 13 -24.40 -9.97 -6.64
N SER A 14 -25.29 -9.82 -7.64
CA SER A 14 -25.65 -8.52 -8.22
C SER A 14 -26.13 -7.50 -7.17
N ARG A 15 -26.85 -7.97 -6.13
CA ARG A 15 -27.30 -7.11 -5.02
C ARG A 15 -26.13 -6.47 -4.27
N ILE A 16 -25.00 -7.15 -4.17
CA ILE A 16 -23.79 -6.60 -3.56
C ILE A 16 -23.10 -5.69 -4.57
N LEU A 17 -22.89 -6.14 -5.80
CA LEU A 17 -22.18 -5.37 -6.83
C LEU A 17 -22.85 -4.02 -7.12
N HIS A 18 -24.18 -3.95 -7.15
CA HIS A 18 -24.91 -2.71 -7.41
C HIS A 18 -24.77 -1.64 -6.29
N GLN A 19 -24.13 -1.98 -5.16
CA GLN A 19 -23.82 -1.01 -4.11
C GLN A 19 -22.47 -0.30 -4.32
N TYR A 20 -21.74 -0.65 -5.38
CA TYR A 20 -20.39 -0.17 -5.66
C TYR A 20 -20.30 0.41 -7.06
N GLU A 21 -19.61 1.53 -7.23
CA GLU A 21 -19.25 2.12 -8.52
C GLU A 21 -18.37 1.18 -9.34
N LEU A 22 -17.37 0.56 -8.71
CA LEU A 22 -16.54 -0.48 -9.32
C LEU A 22 -17.32 -1.76 -9.60
N GLY A 23 -18.59 -1.85 -9.18
CA GLY A 23 -19.55 -2.86 -9.59
C GLY A 23 -20.07 -2.68 -11.02
N PHE A 24 -19.79 -1.55 -11.66
CA PHE A 24 -20.24 -1.20 -13.01
C PHE A 24 -19.05 -1.02 -13.96
N LYS A 25 -19.31 -1.15 -15.26
CA LYS A 25 -18.38 -0.82 -16.34
C LYS A 25 -18.53 0.65 -16.72
N GLU A 26 -17.57 1.19 -17.45
CA GLU A 26 -17.62 2.57 -17.98
C GLU A 26 -18.89 2.88 -18.80
N ASN A 27 -19.46 1.87 -19.48
CA ASN A 27 -20.72 2.03 -20.22
C ASN A 27 -21.99 1.92 -19.36
N GLY A 28 -21.86 1.97 -18.04
CA GLY A 28 -22.96 1.89 -17.07
C GLY A 28 -23.55 0.49 -16.86
N LYS A 29 -23.08 -0.54 -17.57
CA LYS A 29 -23.56 -1.92 -17.37
C LYS A 29 -22.93 -2.53 -16.13
N ALA A 30 -23.74 -3.19 -15.31
CA ALA A 30 -23.26 -3.96 -14.16
C ALA A 30 -22.27 -5.05 -14.60
N GLN A 31 -21.22 -5.25 -13.80
CA GLN A 31 -20.29 -6.35 -13.95
C GLN A 31 -20.93 -7.65 -13.46
N SER A 32 -20.65 -8.78 -14.12
CA SER A 32 -21.15 -10.09 -13.67
C SER A 32 -20.34 -10.67 -12.51
N LYS A 33 -19.13 -10.17 -12.31
CA LYS A 33 -18.24 -10.53 -11.22
C LYS A 33 -17.20 -9.44 -11.01
N VAL A 34 -16.81 -9.17 -9.76
CA VAL A 34 -15.75 -8.23 -9.41
C VAL A 34 -14.86 -8.83 -8.34
N GLY A 35 -13.54 -8.63 -8.45
CA GLY A 35 -12.58 -9.11 -7.45
C GLY A 35 -12.87 -8.49 -6.08
N ARG A 36 -12.79 -9.29 -5.01
CA ARG A 36 -13.03 -8.78 -3.65
C ARG A 36 -12.10 -7.63 -3.30
N ASP A 37 -10.83 -7.77 -3.64
CA ASP A 37 -9.79 -6.76 -3.45
C ASP A 37 -10.17 -5.41 -4.08
N ILE A 38 -10.80 -5.42 -5.26
CA ILE A 38 -11.30 -4.21 -5.94
C ILE A 38 -12.40 -3.53 -5.11
N LEU A 39 -13.41 -4.28 -4.66
CA LEU A 39 -14.51 -3.71 -3.87
C LEU A 39 -14.03 -3.19 -2.51
N PHE A 40 -12.98 -3.80 -1.95
CA PHE A 40 -12.34 -3.27 -0.75
C PHE A 40 -11.67 -1.91 -1.00
N ILE A 41 -11.12 -1.62 -2.19
CA ILE A 41 -10.55 -0.29 -2.47
C ILE A 41 -11.62 0.79 -2.28
N GLU A 42 -12.76 0.62 -2.94
CA GLU A 42 -13.89 1.54 -2.85
C GLU A 42 -14.43 1.64 -1.42
N ARG A 43 -14.70 0.50 -0.77
CA ARG A 43 -15.22 0.49 0.60
C ARG A 43 -14.29 1.20 1.59
N ASN A 44 -12.98 1.03 1.45
CA ASN A 44 -12.01 1.69 2.33
C ASN A 44 -11.93 3.20 2.07
N LEU A 45 -12.07 3.65 0.82
CA LEU A 45 -12.15 5.08 0.47
C LEU A 45 -13.44 5.73 1.00
N ASP A 46 -14.57 5.01 0.97
CA ASP A 46 -15.84 5.48 1.55
C ASP A 46 -15.72 5.72 3.05
N PHE A 47 -15.02 4.84 3.77
CA PHE A 47 -14.81 4.96 5.21
C PHE A 47 -13.81 6.04 5.61
N LEU A 48 -13.04 6.60 4.68
CA LEU A 48 -12.21 7.76 4.97
C LEU A 48 -13.10 9.01 5.10
N LYS A 49 -12.93 9.72 6.21
CA LYS A 49 -13.31 11.14 6.28
C LYS A 49 -12.54 11.96 5.22
N PRO A 50 -13.06 13.11 4.78
CA PRO A 50 -12.27 14.06 3.98
C PRO A 50 -10.89 14.31 4.60
N GLY A 51 -9.84 14.29 3.77
CA GLY A 51 -8.45 14.47 4.17
C GLY A 51 -7.84 13.27 4.91
N GLY A 52 -8.66 12.24 5.18
CA GLY A 52 -8.24 10.99 5.78
C GLY A 52 -7.28 10.21 4.89
N ARG A 53 -6.46 9.36 5.51
CA ARG A 53 -5.43 8.57 4.82
C ARG A 53 -5.68 7.08 4.97
N MET A 54 -5.39 6.32 3.92
CA MET A 54 -5.36 4.86 3.96
C MET A 54 -4.04 4.28 3.48
N ALA A 55 -3.68 3.13 4.04
CA ALA A 55 -2.67 2.22 3.51
C ALA A 55 -3.35 0.86 3.26
N ILE A 56 -3.31 0.36 2.03
CA ILE A 56 -3.94 -0.90 1.66
C ILE A 56 -2.97 -1.81 0.91
N VAL A 57 -2.89 -3.07 1.33
CA VAL A 57 -2.14 -4.09 0.60
C VAL A 57 -2.97 -4.61 -0.56
N LEU A 58 -2.43 -4.61 -1.77
CA LEU A 58 -3.10 -5.14 -2.96
C LEU A 58 -2.13 -5.99 -3.80
N PRO A 59 -2.63 -6.92 -4.62
CA PRO A 59 -1.82 -7.60 -5.62
C PRO A 59 -1.17 -6.60 -6.58
N GLN A 60 0.09 -6.83 -6.98
CA GLN A 60 0.84 -5.90 -7.83
C GLN A 60 0.11 -5.62 -9.16
N GLY A 61 -0.63 -6.60 -9.68
CA GLY A 61 -1.42 -6.48 -10.92
C GLY A 61 -2.35 -5.26 -10.95
N ARG A 62 -2.90 -4.84 -9.80
CA ARG A 62 -3.80 -3.68 -9.72
C ARG A 62 -3.13 -2.36 -10.13
N PHE A 63 -1.81 -2.28 -9.97
CA PHE A 63 -1.04 -1.07 -10.26
C PHE A 63 -0.56 -0.99 -11.71
N ASN A 64 -0.42 -2.10 -12.43
CA ASN A 64 0.24 -2.12 -13.74
C ASN A 64 -0.57 -2.78 -14.86
N ASN A 65 -1.56 -3.61 -14.57
CA ASN A 65 -2.36 -4.24 -15.62
C ASN A 65 -3.15 -3.19 -16.41
N THR A 66 -3.15 -3.33 -17.73
CA THR A 66 -3.93 -2.46 -18.63
C THR A 66 -5.44 -2.60 -18.40
N SER A 67 -5.91 -3.82 -18.09
CA SER A 67 -7.31 -4.09 -17.74
C SER A 67 -7.79 -3.34 -16.50
N ASP A 68 -6.86 -2.99 -15.62
CA ASP A 68 -7.12 -2.44 -14.30
C ASP A 68 -6.99 -0.90 -14.28
N LYS A 69 -6.86 -0.27 -15.46
CA LYS A 69 -6.79 1.19 -15.62
C LYS A 69 -7.94 1.91 -14.91
N HIS A 70 -9.17 1.43 -15.10
CA HIS A 70 -10.38 2.00 -14.50
C HIS A 70 -10.32 2.06 -12.95
N ILE A 71 -9.63 1.11 -12.31
CA ILE A 71 -9.43 1.09 -10.85
C ILE A 71 -8.50 2.24 -10.43
N ARG A 72 -7.42 2.47 -11.19
CA ARG A 72 -6.49 3.58 -10.91
C ARG A 72 -7.15 4.93 -11.14
N GLU A 73 -7.97 5.04 -12.18
CA GLU A 73 -8.78 6.24 -12.45
C GLU A 73 -9.79 6.49 -11.33
N PHE A 74 -10.50 5.45 -10.87
CA PHE A 74 -11.40 5.54 -9.72
C PHE A 74 -10.67 6.03 -8.46
N ILE A 75 -9.50 5.46 -8.13
CA ILE A 75 -8.71 5.89 -6.97
C ILE A 75 -8.32 7.36 -7.11
N ALA A 76 -7.78 7.78 -8.25
CA ALA A 76 -7.35 9.16 -8.50
C ALA A 76 -8.50 10.17 -8.48
N GLN A 77 -9.71 9.76 -8.87
CA GLN A 77 -10.92 10.58 -8.77
C GLN A 77 -11.32 10.87 -7.32
N HIS A 78 -11.06 9.91 -6.41
CA HIS A 78 -11.50 9.93 -5.01
C HIS A 78 -10.41 10.32 -4.00
N GLY A 79 -9.14 10.23 -4.37
CA GLY A 79 -8.03 10.68 -3.52
C GLY A 79 -6.70 10.82 -4.25
N ARG A 80 -5.76 11.49 -3.59
CA ARG A 80 -4.36 11.59 -4.02
C ARG A 80 -3.64 10.28 -3.72
N ILE A 81 -3.06 9.66 -4.73
CA ILE A 81 -2.11 8.57 -4.51
C ILE A 81 -0.82 9.20 -3.96
N LEU A 82 -0.44 8.82 -2.74
CA LEU A 82 0.75 9.36 -2.09
C LEU A 82 1.98 8.52 -2.42
N ALA A 83 1.83 7.20 -2.34
CA ALA A 83 2.91 6.27 -2.57
C ALA A 83 2.40 4.88 -3.01
N VAL A 84 3.24 4.18 -3.77
CA VAL A 84 3.08 2.75 -4.08
C VAL A 84 4.38 2.04 -3.73
N ILE A 85 4.32 1.19 -2.70
CA ILE A 85 5.49 0.48 -2.19
C ILE A 85 5.39 -0.99 -2.57
N GLY A 86 6.20 -1.42 -3.53
CA GLY A 86 6.33 -2.82 -3.91
C GLY A 86 6.97 -3.63 -2.79
N LEU A 87 6.30 -4.68 -2.32
CA LEU A 87 6.85 -5.56 -1.30
C LEU A 87 7.70 -6.65 -1.94
N HIS A 88 8.69 -7.15 -1.18
CA HIS A 88 9.51 -8.27 -1.61
C HIS A 88 8.64 -9.52 -1.83
N GLY A 89 9.02 -10.38 -2.78
CA GLY A 89 8.23 -11.56 -3.15
C GLY A 89 8.06 -12.59 -2.02
N ASN A 90 8.89 -12.50 -0.99
CA ASN A 90 8.76 -13.34 0.20
C ASN A 90 7.84 -12.74 1.26
N SER A 91 7.46 -11.46 1.23
CA SER A 91 6.71 -10.80 2.32
C SER A 91 5.42 -11.52 2.73
N PHE A 92 4.77 -12.27 1.83
CA PHE A 92 3.56 -13.06 2.12
C PHE A 92 3.75 -14.58 2.06
N LYS A 93 4.98 -15.07 1.83
CA LYS A 93 5.29 -16.50 1.93
C LYS A 93 5.28 -16.97 3.40
N PRO A 94 4.97 -18.26 3.64
CA PRO A 94 4.66 -19.30 2.67
C PRO A 94 3.20 -19.29 2.20
N HIS A 95 2.36 -18.38 2.72
CA HIS A 95 0.92 -18.38 2.47
C HIS A 95 0.54 -18.07 1.02
N THR A 96 1.24 -17.14 0.37
CA THR A 96 1.06 -16.87 -1.06
C THR A 96 2.35 -16.41 -1.73
N GLY A 97 2.51 -16.80 -3.00
CA GLY A 97 3.55 -16.29 -3.89
C GLY A 97 3.14 -15.04 -4.68
N THR A 98 1.91 -14.53 -4.49
CA THR A 98 1.45 -13.30 -5.13
C THR A 98 2.31 -12.13 -4.68
N LYS A 99 2.96 -11.46 -5.62
CA LYS A 99 3.66 -10.20 -5.35
C LYS A 99 2.64 -9.11 -5.04
N THR A 100 2.85 -8.39 -3.94
CA THR A 100 1.93 -7.39 -3.43
C THR A 100 2.61 -6.03 -3.34
N SER A 101 1.81 -4.98 -3.21
CA SER A 101 2.29 -3.64 -2.92
C SER A 101 1.36 -2.97 -1.93
N VAL A 102 1.89 -2.01 -1.17
CA VAL A 102 1.10 -1.14 -0.30
C VAL A 102 0.81 0.14 -1.04
N LEU A 103 -0.48 0.45 -1.21
CA LEU A 103 -0.96 1.70 -1.75
C LEU A 103 -1.29 2.66 -0.61
N PHE A 104 -0.71 3.85 -0.65
CA PHE A 104 -1.02 4.95 0.24
C PHE A 104 -1.86 5.98 -0.49
N VAL A 105 -3.03 6.32 0.05
CA VAL A 105 -3.95 7.32 -0.53
C VAL A 105 -4.38 8.31 0.55
N GLN A 106 -4.49 9.58 0.20
CA GLN A 106 -5.20 10.58 0.99
C GLN A 106 -6.48 11.00 0.24
N LYS A 107 -7.63 10.91 0.91
CA LYS A 107 -8.89 11.36 0.33
C LYS A 107 -8.83 12.86 0.09
N TRP A 108 -9.35 13.30 -1.06
CA TRP A 108 -9.41 14.72 -1.41
C TRP A 108 -10.18 15.51 -0.34
N ASP A 109 -9.75 16.75 -0.12
CA ASP A 109 -10.28 17.67 0.89
C ASP A 109 -9.85 19.10 0.59
N ASP A 110 -10.68 20.07 0.89
CA ASP A 110 -10.43 21.47 0.50
C ASP A 110 -9.22 22.09 1.24
N GLU A 111 -8.86 21.58 2.42
CA GLU A 111 -7.78 22.13 3.25
C GLU A 111 -6.57 21.18 3.31
N LEU A 112 -6.79 19.92 3.70
CA LEU A 112 -5.72 18.97 4.00
C LEU A 112 -5.13 18.31 2.75
N CYS A 113 -5.91 18.20 1.66
CA CYS A 113 -5.48 17.58 0.42
C CYS A 113 -6.28 18.12 -0.77
N PRO A 114 -6.04 19.38 -1.20
CA PRO A 114 -6.77 19.98 -2.30
C PRO A 114 -6.64 19.13 -3.57
N LYS A 115 -7.74 18.97 -4.29
CA LYS A 115 -7.75 18.18 -5.53
C LYS A 115 -6.92 18.90 -6.60
N VAL A 116 -5.99 18.16 -7.18
CA VAL A 116 -5.15 18.59 -8.31
C VAL A 116 -5.10 17.48 -9.35
N ASP A 117 -5.02 17.86 -10.63
CA ASP A 117 -5.05 16.90 -11.74
C ASP A 117 -3.71 16.17 -11.91
N ASP A 118 -2.59 16.86 -11.67
CA ASP A 118 -1.24 16.31 -11.75
C ASP A 118 -0.50 16.49 -10.42
N TYR A 119 0.18 15.44 -9.99
CA TYR A 119 0.92 15.39 -8.75
C TYR A 119 1.95 14.25 -8.76
N PRO A 120 3.10 14.43 -8.08
CA PRO A 120 4.08 13.36 -8.00
C PRO A 120 3.61 12.27 -7.02
N ILE A 121 4.02 11.03 -7.32
CA ILE A 121 3.75 9.83 -6.54
C ILE A 121 5.09 9.20 -6.16
N PHE A 122 5.26 8.86 -4.89
CA PHE A 122 6.45 8.16 -4.42
C PHE A 122 6.37 6.67 -4.76
N PHE A 123 7.42 6.14 -5.40
CA PHE A 123 7.55 4.72 -5.70
C PHE A 123 8.80 4.17 -5.03
N ALA A 124 8.67 3.03 -4.37
CA ALA A 124 9.79 2.26 -3.87
C ALA A 124 9.51 0.77 -3.97
N VAL A 125 10.56 -0.05 -3.94
CA VAL A 125 10.47 -1.51 -3.92
C VAL A 125 11.37 -2.01 -2.81
N SER A 126 10.82 -2.82 -1.91
CA SER A 126 11.59 -3.54 -0.91
C SER A 126 12.35 -4.67 -1.57
N GLU A 127 13.67 -4.63 -1.45
CA GLU A 127 14.62 -5.63 -1.94
C GLU A 127 14.89 -6.69 -0.87
N LYS A 128 14.62 -6.38 0.40
CA LYS A 128 14.84 -7.30 1.52
C LYS A 128 13.53 -7.73 2.17
N GLY A 129 13.18 -9.00 1.98
CA GLY A 129 11.90 -9.53 2.46
C GLY A 129 11.77 -9.75 3.97
N GLY A 130 12.85 -9.63 4.75
CA GLY A 130 12.87 -9.98 6.18
C GLY A 130 12.66 -11.47 6.48
N LYS A 131 12.34 -12.28 5.48
CA LYS A 131 12.13 -13.72 5.60
C LYS A 131 12.46 -14.46 4.32
N ASP A 132 12.75 -15.74 4.49
CA ASP A 132 13.06 -16.66 3.41
C ASP A 132 11.81 -17.21 2.71
N ASN A 133 11.99 -18.22 1.86
CA ASN A 133 10.88 -18.85 1.12
C ASN A 133 9.98 -19.72 2.01
N SER A 134 10.50 -20.24 3.11
CA SER A 134 9.78 -21.06 4.09
C SER A 134 8.91 -20.20 5.01
N GLY A 135 9.25 -18.92 5.12
CA GLY A 135 8.61 -17.95 6.00
C GLY A 135 9.42 -17.66 7.26
N ASP A 136 10.62 -18.24 7.39
CA ASP A 136 11.49 -18.05 8.54
C ASP A 136 12.17 -16.68 8.44
N TYR A 137 12.20 -15.95 9.56
CA TYR A 137 12.80 -14.62 9.61
C TYR A 137 14.31 -14.70 9.37
N ILE A 138 14.79 -13.78 8.54
CA ILE A 138 16.21 -13.53 8.32
C ILE A 138 16.59 -12.38 9.24
N TYR A 139 17.62 -12.55 10.06
CA TYR A 139 18.06 -11.54 11.02
C TYR A 139 19.38 -10.89 10.59
N VAL A 140 19.55 -9.62 10.95
CA VAL A 140 20.77 -8.86 10.67
C VAL A 140 21.94 -9.46 11.45
N ASN A 141 23.08 -9.68 10.77
CA ASN A 141 24.29 -10.20 11.39
C ASN A 141 25.26 -9.05 11.75
N ASN A 142 25.85 -9.07 12.94
CA ASN A 142 26.83 -8.09 13.40
C ASN A 142 28.26 -8.32 12.86
N GLY A 143 28.45 -9.30 11.97
CA GLY A 143 29.74 -9.65 11.37
C GLY A 143 30.65 -10.52 12.25
N ASN A 144 30.28 -10.73 13.51
CA ASN A 144 30.99 -11.59 14.48
C ASN A 144 30.30 -12.95 14.68
N GLY A 145 29.33 -13.30 13.83
CA GLY A 145 28.52 -14.51 13.96
C GLY A 145 27.36 -14.39 14.95
N GLN A 146 27.15 -13.22 15.55
CA GLN A 146 25.97 -12.92 16.37
C GLN A 146 24.99 -12.03 15.61
N TYR A 147 23.70 -12.13 15.95
CA TYR A 147 22.67 -11.28 15.39
C TYR A 147 22.60 -9.92 16.08
N LYS A 148 22.17 -8.90 15.33
CA LYS A 148 21.93 -7.56 15.85
C LYS A 148 20.67 -7.57 16.73
N LEU A 149 20.78 -6.89 17.87
CA LEU A 149 19.66 -6.68 18.79
C LEU A 149 19.23 -5.21 18.78
N ASP A 150 17.94 -4.96 18.94
CA ASP A 150 17.40 -3.62 19.20
C ASP A 150 17.71 -3.16 20.63
N LYS A 151 17.35 -1.91 20.95
CA LYS A 151 17.47 -1.32 22.30
C LYS A 151 16.78 -2.12 23.43
N ASN A 152 15.87 -3.02 23.10
CA ASN A 152 15.14 -3.87 24.04
C ASN A 152 15.72 -5.29 24.12
N GLY A 153 16.75 -5.62 23.33
CA GLY A 153 17.36 -6.94 23.28
C GLY A 153 16.66 -7.93 22.32
N HIS A 154 15.82 -7.47 21.39
CA HIS A 154 15.19 -8.32 20.38
C HIS A 154 15.99 -8.38 19.09
N LEU A 155 15.97 -9.54 18.41
CA LEU A 155 16.61 -9.71 17.11
C LEU A 155 16.02 -8.75 16.06
N ILE A 156 16.88 -8.05 15.33
CA ILE A 156 16.48 -7.18 14.23
C ILE A 156 16.36 -8.00 12.94
N VAL A 157 15.22 -7.90 12.28
CA VAL A 157 14.93 -8.56 10.99
C VAL A 157 15.66 -7.84 9.86
N ASP A 158 16.28 -8.58 8.94
CA ASP A 158 17.00 -8.04 7.78
C ASP A 158 16.01 -7.56 6.70
N HIS A 159 15.63 -6.28 6.80
CA HIS A 159 14.75 -5.60 5.85
C HIS A 159 15.26 -4.19 5.50
N ASP A 160 14.60 -3.54 4.54
CA ASP A 160 14.89 -2.18 4.07
C ASP A 160 13.68 -1.22 4.20
N LEU A 161 12.67 -1.59 5.01
CA LEU A 161 11.43 -0.82 5.13
C LEU A 161 11.56 0.44 5.98
N HIS A 162 12.30 0.37 7.10
CA HIS A 162 12.53 1.48 8.01
C HIS A 162 13.84 1.27 8.78
N ASN A 163 14.32 2.31 9.47
CA ASN A 163 15.64 2.30 10.10
C ASN A 163 15.67 1.80 11.56
N HIS A 164 14.58 1.25 12.09
CA HIS A 164 14.47 0.80 13.49
C HIS A 164 14.92 1.85 14.53
N ASP A 165 14.39 3.08 14.47
CA ASP A 165 14.77 4.17 15.37
C ASP A 165 16.29 4.51 15.33
N GLY A 166 16.91 4.39 14.16
CA GLY A 166 18.33 4.65 13.95
C GLY A 166 19.27 3.47 14.21
N GLU A 167 18.73 2.28 14.51
CA GLU A 167 19.53 1.06 14.63
C GLU A 167 19.99 0.52 13.27
N LEU A 168 19.24 0.76 12.20
CA LEU A 168 19.63 0.43 10.83
C LEU A 168 19.89 1.70 10.02
N GLN A 169 20.41 1.53 8.81
CA GLN A 169 20.44 2.61 7.82
C GLN A 169 19.01 3.01 7.42
N ASP A 170 18.87 4.24 6.95
CA ASP A 170 17.60 4.76 6.43
C ASP A 170 17.04 3.88 5.32
N GLY A 171 15.75 3.57 5.43
CA GLY A 171 15.01 2.72 4.52
C GLY A 171 13.94 3.48 3.76
N ILE A 172 12.97 2.73 3.23
CA ILE A 172 11.87 3.27 2.41
C ILE A 172 11.04 4.30 3.19
N ALA A 173 10.77 4.06 4.47
CA ALA A 173 9.97 4.96 5.30
C ALA A 173 10.64 6.32 5.47
N GLU A 174 11.93 6.35 5.75
CA GLU A 174 12.70 7.58 5.92
C GLU A 174 12.79 8.35 4.60
N ALA A 175 13.07 7.67 3.49
CA ALA A 175 13.06 8.27 2.16
C ALA A 175 11.68 8.87 1.79
N PHE A 176 10.58 8.19 2.14
CA PHE A 176 9.23 8.73 1.96
C PHE A 176 8.98 9.96 2.82
N ILE A 177 9.48 9.99 4.07
CA ILE A 177 9.32 11.15 4.96
C ILE A 177 10.05 12.38 4.38
N GLU A 178 11.29 12.21 3.93
CA GLU A 178 12.06 13.30 3.29
C GLU A 178 11.35 13.83 2.05
N TRP A 179 10.89 12.93 1.17
CA TRP A 179 10.13 13.30 -0.02
C TRP A 179 8.78 13.98 0.31
N ALA A 180 8.03 13.45 1.27
CA ALA A 180 6.75 14.02 1.64
C ALA A 180 6.87 15.43 2.24
N LYS A 181 7.99 15.71 2.93
CA LYS A 181 8.33 17.06 3.40
C LYS A 181 8.66 17.99 2.22
N SER A 182 9.43 17.54 1.23
CA SER A 182 9.70 18.34 0.02
C SER A 182 8.44 18.66 -0.78
N GLU A 183 7.49 17.71 -0.80
CA GLU A 183 6.16 17.87 -1.41
C GLU A 183 5.15 18.62 -0.53
N LYS A 184 5.57 19.08 0.66
CA LYS A 184 4.78 19.88 1.61
C LYS A 184 3.44 19.23 1.97
N PHE A 185 3.43 17.91 2.17
CA PHE A 185 2.22 17.22 2.61
C PHE A 185 1.75 17.77 3.96
N SER A 186 0.44 18.01 4.09
CA SER A 186 -0.18 18.68 5.25
C SER A 186 0.10 18.01 6.60
N PHE A 187 0.45 16.72 6.60
CA PHE A 187 0.77 15.93 7.79
C PHE A 187 2.26 15.81 8.10
N TRP A 188 3.11 16.47 7.30
CA TRP A 188 4.55 16.59 7.52
C TRP A 188 5.05 18.04 7.40
N ALA A 189 4.12 19.01 7.24
CA ALA A 189 4.42 20.42 7.37
C ALA A 189 5.03 20.67 8.76
N GLU A 190 6.11 21.45 8.82
CA GLU A 190 6.73 21.85 10.08
C GLU A 190 5.69 22.58 10.94
N CYS A 191 5.54 22.12 12.20
CA CYS A 191 4.81 22.84 13.23
C CYS A 191 5.57 24.12 13.65
#